data_AF-A0A6B3KFU6-F1
#
_entry.id   AF-A0A6B3KFU6-F1
#
_cell.length_a   1.000
_cell.length_b   1.000
_cell.length_c   1.000
_cell.angle_alpha   90.00
_cell.angle_beta   90.00
_cell.angle_gamma   90.00
#
_symmetry.space_group_name_H-M   'P 1'
#
loop_
_entity.id
_entity.type
_entity.pdbx_description
1 polymer ?
#
loop_
_entity_poly.entity_id
_entity_poly.type
_entity_poly.pdbx_seq_one_letter_code
_entity_poly.pdbx_strand_id
1 'polypeptide(L)'
;MKRSLVLISLLASLPLSALAHKAWLLPSQTVIAGDAPWITVDAAVSNDLFYFNHVPLRLDNLSITAPDGSALTPENPATGKYRSVFDLQLTQPGTYKLAIVNAGLFASWKEDGKPKRWRGDETRFATEVPKNAQDLQVSQSFNRVEAFVTRGAPTTTVFKPAGKGIELIPVTHPNDLVAGEPAQFTLQLDGKPAAGLEIDIVRGGTRYRNAQNEIKLKTDAKGGFSVTWPEAGMYWLETTSEDTTTSLPQAKQRRLGYVATLEVLPQ
;
A
#
# COMPACT_ATOMS: atom_id res chain seq x y z
N MET A 1 -17.63 61.29 -17.61
CA MET A 1 -17.65 60.35 -16.47
C MET A 1 -17.57 58.93 -17.03
N LYS A 2 -16.38 58.31 -17.02
CA LYS A 2 -16.16 56.96 -17.56
C LYS A 2 -16.35 55.94 -16.44
N ARG A 3 -17.34 55.06 -16.55
CA ARG A 3 -17.49 53.89 -15.66
C ARG A 3 -16.96 52.68 -16.41
N SER A 4 -15.73 52.26 -16.09
CA SER A 4 -15.19 50.98 -16.51
C SER A 4 -15.77 49.89 -15.60
N LEU A 5 -16.56 48.99 -16.16
CA LEU A 5 -16.94 47.72 -15.54
C LEU A 5 -15.75 46.77 -15.69
N VAL A 6 -15.07 46.47 -14.59
CA VAL A 6 -14.08 45.39 -14.50
C VAL A 6 -14.86 44.11 -14.19
N LEU A 7 -14.93 43.20 -15.15
CA LEU A 7 -15.46 41.85 -14.99
C LEU A 7 -14.33 40.98 -14.41
N ILE A 8 -14.38 40.67 -13.11
CA ILE A 8 -13.44 39.73 -12.49
C ILE A 8 -13.94 38.31 -12.77
N SER A 9 -13.25 37.60 -13.65
CA SER A 9 -13.41 36.18 -13.88
C SER A 9 -12.84 35.39 -12.71
N LEU A 10 -13.69 34.91 -11.81
CA LEU A 10 -13.30 33.96 -10.77
C LEU A 10 -13.38 32.53 -11.34
N LEU A 11 -12.31 32.09 -12.03
CA LEU A 11 -12.13 30.66 -12.26
C LEU A 11 -11.76 30.02 -10.92
N ALA A 12 -12.77 29.45 -10.25
CA ALA A 12 -12.54 28.55 -9.13
C ALA A 12 -11.76 27.34 -9.65
N SER A 13 -10.45 27.31 -9.36
CA SER A 13 -9.64 26.10 -9.44
C SER A 13 -10.14 25.14 -8.36
N LEU A 14 -11.17 24.36 -8.68
CA LEU A 14 -11.51 23.19 -7.88
C LEU A 14 -10.27 22.29 -7.85
N PRO A 15 -9.74 21.92 -6.67
CA PRO A 15 -8.74 20.87 -6.62
C PRO A 15 -9.42 19.61 -7.14
N LEU A 16 -9.05 19.20 -8.36
CA LEU A 16 -9.23 17.83 -8.80
C LEU A 16 -8.37 17.00 -7.85
N SER A 17 -8.94 16.59 -6.72
CA SER A 17 -8.37 15.54 -5.88
C SER A 17 -8.21 14.35 -6.79
N ALA A 18 -7.00 14.15 -7.30
CA ALA A 18 -6.67 13.00 -8.11
C ALA A 18 -6.98 11.78 -7.25
N LEU A 19 -8.08 11.09 -7.54
CA LEU A 19 -8.42 9.83 -6.89
C LEU A 19 -7.37 8.82 -7.32
N ALA A 20 -6.29 8.74 -6.55
CA ALA A 20 -5.32 7.67 -6.70
C ALA A 20 -6.03 6.35 -6.41
N HIS A 21 -5.89 5.39 -7.32
CA HIS A 21 -6.43 4.05 -7.16
C HIS A 21 -5.92 3.43 -5.85
N LYS A 22 -6.83 2.95 -5.00
CA LYS A 22 -6.49 2.42 -3.67
C LYS A 22 -6.35 0.91 -3.74
N ALA A 23 -5.11 0.41 -3.69
CA ALA A 23 -4.82 -1.01 -3.54
C ALA A 23 -4.98 -1.43 -2.07
N TRP A 24 -5.47 -2.64 -1.79
CA TRP A 24 -5.65 -3.12 -0.43
C TRP A 24 -5.76 -4.64 -0.35
N LEU A 25 -5.38 -5.17 0.81
CA LEU A 25 -5.74 -6.49 1.32
C LEU A 25 -6.75 -6.29 2.45
N LEU A 26 -7.85 -7.03 2.47
CA LEU A 26 -8.90 -6.92 3.48
C LEU A 26 -9.23 -8.30 4.05
N PRO A 27 -8.66 -8.68 5.20
CA PRO A 27 -9.07 -9.86 5.93
C PRO A 27 -10.53 -9.76 6.41
N SER A 28 -11.24 -10.89 6.46
CA SER A 28 -12.59 -10.98 7.02
C SER A 28 -12.65 -10.65 8.51
N GLN A 29 -11.53 -10.87 9.21
CA GLN A 29 -11.30 -10.58 10.62
C GLN A 29 -9.79 -10.38 10.85
N THR A 30 -9.39 -9.51 11.78
CA THR A 30 -7.96 -9.29 12.07
C THR A 30 -7.51 -9.72 13.48
N VAL A 31 -8.45 -9.88 14.43
CA VAL A 31 -8.20 -10.45 15.76
C VAL A 31 -9.18 -11.58 16.02
N ILE A 32 -8.67 -12.79 16.23
CA ILE A 32 -9.49 -14.00 16.27
C ILE A 32 -9.02 -14.94 17.38
N ALA A 33 -9.98 -15.55 18.10
CA ALA A 33 -9.73 -16.62 19.03
C ALA A 33 -10.26 -17.95 18.48
N GLY A 34 -9.79 -19.07 19.03
CA GLY A 34 -10.25 -20.42 18.67
C GLY A 34 -9.13 -21.34 18.21
N ASP A 35 -9.51 -22.58 17.93
CA ASP A 35 -8.58 -23.59 17.43
C ASP A 35 -8.51 -23.57 15.90
N ALA A 36 -7.31 -23.31 15.37
CA ALA A 36 -7.00 -23.18 13.95
C ALA A 36 -8.11 -22.54 13.08
N PRO A 37 -8.59 -21.32 13.44
CA PRO A 37 -9.67 -20.66 12.71
C PRO A 37 -9.24 -20.30 11.29
N TRP A 38 -10.24 -20.08 10.44
CA TRP A 38 -10.05 -19.66 9.06
C TRP A 38 -10.38 -18.18 8.89
N ILE A 39 -9.66 -17.53 7.99
CA ILE A 39 -10.03 -16.24 7.43
C ILE A 39 -10.13 -16.34 5.91
N THR A 40 -10.90 -15.44 5.33
CA THR A 40 -10.87 -15.14 3.91
C THR A 40 -10.30 -13.73 3.74
N VAL A 41 -9.48 -13.52 2.71
CA VAL A 41 -8.86 -12.22 2.42
C VAL A 41 -9.22 -11.78 1.01
N ASP A 42 -9.81 -10.60 0.91
CA ASP A 42 -10.06 -9.95 -0.37
C ASP A 42 -8.88 -9.05 -0.77
N ALA A 43 -8.51 -9.06 -2.04
CA ALA A 43 -7.43 -8.25 -2.62
C ALA A 43 -7.92 -7.48 -3.85
N ALA A 44 -7.90 -6.16 -3.79
CA ALA A 44 -8.39 -5.33 -4.88
C ALA A 44 -7.67 -3.98 -4.99
N VAL A 45 -7.80 -3.39 -6.16
CA VAL A 45 -7.53 -1.98 -6.41
C VAL A 45 -8.87 -1.33 -6.71
N SER A 46 -9.15 -0.19 -6.09
CA SER A 46 -10.48 0.42 -6.05
C SER A 46 -10.47 1.94 -6.25
N ASN A 47 -11.55 2.48 -6.81
CA ASN A 47 -11.82 3.92 -6.82
C ASN A 47 -12.43 4.36 -5.48
N ASP A 48 -13.37 3.56 -4.96
CA ASP A 48 -13.97 3.76 -3.64
C ASP A 48 -13.31 2.79 -2.66
N LEU A 49 -12.78 3.29 -1.55
CA LEU A 49 -12.02 2.48 -0.60
C LEU A 49 -12.84 1.27 -0.09
N PHE A 50 -12.26 0.07 -0.21
CA PHE A 50 -12.88 -1.21 0.12
C PHE A 50 -14.11 -1.59 -0.73
N TYR A 51 -14.20 -1.09 -1.97
CA TYR A 51 -15.18 -1.54 -2.96
C TYR A 51 -14.55 -2.17 -4.20
N PHE A 52 -15.18 -3.23 -4.70
CA PHE A 52 -14.72 -3.97 -5.87
C PHE A 52 -15.18 -3.30 -7.19
N ASN A 53 -14.58 -2.17 -7.56
CA ASN A 53 -15.04 -1.36 -8.70
C ASN A 53 -13.96 -0.90 -9.70
N HIS A 54 -12.72 -1.37 -9.59
CA HIS A 54 -11.66 -1.05 -10.55
C HIS A 54 -10.98 -2.29 -11.13
N VAL A 55 -10.02 -2.92 -10.44
CA VAL A 55 -9.34 -4.16 -10.90
C VAL A 55 -8.92 -5.04 -9.72
N PRO A 56 -8.74 -6.36 -9.90
CA PRO A 56 -8.17 -7.21 -8.85
C PRO A 56 -6.73 -6.81 -8.55
N LEU A 57 -6.35 -6.86 -7.27
CA LEU A 57 -4.95 -6.89 -6.88
C LEU A 57 -4.46 -8.33 -7.06
N ARG A 58 -3.52 -8.53 -7.97
CA ARG A 58 -3.02 -9.85 -8.34
C ARG A 58 -2.23 -10.50 -7.21
N LEU A 59 -2.39 -11.81 -7.04
CA LEU A 59 -1.78 -12.59 -5.97
C LEU A 59 -0.41 -13.21 -6.33
N ASP A 60 0.11 -12.98 -7.55
CA ASP A 60 1.37 -13.58 -8.02
C ASP A 60 2.55 -13.30 -7.08
N ASN A 61 2.56 -12.13 -6.43
CA ASN A 61 3.58 -11.71 -5.47
C ASN A 61 3.07 -11.70 -4.02
N LEU A 62 2.02 -12.48 -3.72
CA LEU A 62 1.55 -12.66 -2.35
C LEU A 62 2.57 -13.47 -1.54
N SER A 63 2.89 -12.96 -0.37
CA SER A 63 3.66 -13.64 0.66
C SER A 63 2.84 -13.64 1.95
N ILE A 64 2.82 -14.79 2.61
CA ILE A 64 2.18 -14.97 3.91
C ILE A 64 3.26 -15.46 4.87
N THR A 65 3.48 -14.72 5.96
CA THR A 65 4.43 -15.07 7.01
C THR A 65 3.67 -15.45 8.28
N ALA A 66 3.95 -16.64 8.80
CA ALA A 66 3.40 -17.16 10.05
C ALA A 66 4.06 -16.52 11.30
N PRO A 67 3.50 -16.71 12.50
CA PRO A 67 4.03 -16.16 13.75
C PRO A 67 5.48 -16.56 14.07
N ASP A 68 5.91 -17.74 13.64
CA ASP A 68 7.29 -18.25 13.78
C ASP A 68 8.25 -17.73 12.69
N GLY A 69 7.74 -16.99 11.70
CA GLY A 69 8.51 -16.47 10.56
C GLY A 69 8.52 -17.39 9.34
N SER A 70 7.90 -18.57 9.40
CA SER A 70 7.79 -19.47 8.24
C SER A 70 6.84 -18.92 7.17
N ALA A 71 7.05 -19.33 5.92
CA ALA A 71 6.19 -18.94 4.80
C ALA A 71 4.99 -19.89 4.69
N LEU A 72 3.82 -19.34 4.35
CA LEU A 72 2.60 -20.11 4.09
C LEU A 72 2.10 -19.88 2.67
N THR A 73 1.37 -20.88 2.17
CA THR A 73 0.68 -20.82 0.88
C THR A 73 -0.79 -20.43 1.12
N PRO A 74 -1.38 -19.55 0.31
CA PRO A 74 -2.82 -19.29 0.37
C PRO A 74 -3.62 -20.52 -0.05
N GLU A 75 -4.75 -20.75 0.59
CA GLU A 75 -5.72 -21.77 0.20
C GLU A 75 -6.79 -21.17 -0.72
N ASN A 76 -7.36 -21.97 -1.61
CA ASN A 76 -8.44 -21.57 -2.52
C ASN A 76 -8.25 -20.23 -3.28
N PRO A 77 -7.07 -19.90 -3.84
CA PRO A 77 -6.87 -18.63 -4.51
C PRO A 77 -7.75 -18.54 -5.77
N ALA A 78 -8.52 -17.46 -5.88
CA ALA A 78 -9.36 -17.18 -7.05
C ALA A 78 -9.23 -15.72 -7.47
N THR A 79 -9.24 -15.46 -8.78
CA THR A 79 -9.23 -14.09 -9.32
C THR A 79 -10.40 -13.88 -10.27
N GLY A 80 -11.28 -12.96 -9.90
CA GLY A 80 -12.39 -12.49 -10.74
C GLY A 80 -12.06 -11.19 -11.48
N LYS A 81 -13.12 -10.51 -11.93
CA LYS A 81 -13.01 -9.26 -12.70
C LYS A 81 -12.53 -8.06 -11.87
N TYR A 82 -12.88 -8.00 -10.59
CA TYR A 82 -12.65 -6.84 -9.72
C TYR A 82 -11.90 -7.15 -8.43
N ARG A 83 -11.75 -8.43 -8.08
CA ARG A 83 -11.06 -8.86 -6.86
C ARG A 83 -10.39 -10.20 -7.04
N SER A 84 -9.30 -10.38 -6.30
CA SER A 84 -8.77 -11.69 -5.97
C SER A 84 -9.17 -12.03 -4.54
N VAL A 85 -9.30 -13.31 -4.24
CA VAL A 85 -9.66 -13.84 -2.92
C VAL A 85 -8.81 -15.07 -2.64
N PHE A 86 -8.50 -15.30 -1.37
CA PHE A 86 -7.91 -16.54 -0.88
C PHE A 86 -8.31 -16.77 0.57
N ASP A 87 -8.13 -18.01 1.03
CA ASP A 87 -8.35 -18.42 2.41
C ASP A 87 -7.01 -18.68 3.12
N LEU A 88 -7.01 -18.55 4.43
CA LEU A 88 -5.88 -18.89 5.27
C LEU A 88 -6.35 -19.53 6.57
N GLN A 89 -5.80 -20.69 6.90
CA GLN A 89 -5.97 -21.31 8.21
C GLN A 89 -4.88 -20.84 9.18
N LEU A 90 -5.28 -20.33 10.35
CA LEU A 90 -4.39 -19.78 11.37
C LEU A 90 -3.98 -20.87 12.37
N THR A 91 -3.17 -21.82 11.93
CA THR A 91 -2.78 -23.01 12.72
C THR A 91 -1.87 -22.71 13.92
N GLN A 92 -1.15 -21.59 13.91
CA GLN A 92 -0.26 -21.14 14.99
C GLN A 92 -0.88 -19.94 15.73
N PRO A 93 -0.75 -19.85 17.07
CA PRO A 93 -1.08 -18.62 17.79
C PRO A 93 -0.03 -17.54 17.49
N GLY A 94 -0.47 -16.29 17.42
CA GLY A 94 0.37 -15.14 17.12
C GLY A 94 -0.06 -14.35 15.89
N THR A 95 0.83 -13.47 15.44
CA THR A 95 0.56 -12.53 14.36
C THR A 95 1.12 -13.02 13.03
N TYR A 96 0.26 -12.99 12.02
CA TYR A 96 0.54 -13.29 10.63
C TYR A 96 0.69 -11.97 9.86
N LYS A 97 1.62 -11.95 8.90
CA LYS A 97 1.78 -10.85 7.96
C LYS A 97 1.40 -11.30 6.55
N LEU A 98 0.47 -10.59 5.94
CA LEU A 98 0.04 -10.76 4.55
C LEU A 98 0.64 -9.61 3.76
N ALA A 99 1.45 -9.89 2.74
CA ALA A 99 2.10 -8.84 1.96
C ALA A 99 2.11 -9.16 0.46
N ILE A 100 1.70 -8.18 -0.36
CA ILE A 100 1.95 -8.19 -1.81
C ILE A 100 3.01 -7.13 -2.10
N VAL A 101 4.18 -7.59 -2.56
CA VAL A 101 5.32 -6.72 -2.90
C VAL A 101 5.53 -6.73 -4.41
N ASN A 102 5.26 -5.60 -5.05
CA ASN A 102 5.46 -5.41 -6.48
C ASN A 102 6.65 -4.50 -6.73
N ALA A 103 7.77 -5.08 -7.16
CA ALA A 103 8.97 -4.35 -7.56
C ALA A 103 9.31 -4.63 -9.02
N GLY A 104 9.88 -3.65 -9.71
CA GLY A 104 10.35 -3.86 -11.08
C GLY A 104 10.60 -2.57 -11.84
N LEU A 105 11.02 -2.75 -13.09
CA LEU A 105 11.32 -1.73 -14.06
C LEU A 105 10.18 -1.63 -15.07
N PHE A 106 9.91 -0.41 -15.50
CA PHE A 106 9.01 -0.07 -16.59
C PHE A 106 9.82 0.71 -17.61
N ALA A 107 9.80 0.24 -18.85
CA ALA A 107 10.50 0.88 -19.95
C ALA A 107 9.54 1.19 -21.09
N SER A 108 9.84 2.26 -21.82
CA SER A 108 9.23 2.52 -23.12
C SER A 108 10.25 3.09 -24.08
N TRP A 109 10.15 2.72 -25.35
CA TRP A 109 11.00 3.20 -26.43
C TRP A 109 10.23 3.21 -27.75
N LYS A 110 10.83 3.76 -28.81
CA LYS A 110 10.32 3.64 -30.18
C LYS A 110 10.94 2.45 -30.88
N GLU A 111 10.09 1.60 -31.44
CA GLU A 111 10.45 0.49 -32.31
C GLU A 111 9.64 0.65 -33.60
N ASP A 112 10.33 0.79 -34.74
CA ASP A 112 9.71 1.08 -36.05
C ASP A 112 8.75 2.28 -36.03
N GLY A 113 9.13 3.33 -35.30
CA GLY A 113 8.33 4.56 -35.14
C GLY A 113 7.12 4.43 -34.21
N LYS A 114 6.87 3.26 -33.60
CA LYS A 114 5.75 3.01 -32.68
C LYS A 114 6.23 2.88 -31.23
N PRO A 115 5.44 3.36 -30.25
CA PRO A 115 5.79 3.19 -28.84
C PRO A 115 5.68 1.72 -28.44
N LYS A 116 6.76 1.17 -27.90
CA LYS A 116 6.79 -0.13 -27.24
C LYS A 116 6.88 0.08 -25.74
N ARG A 117 6.10 -0.69 -24.98
CA ARG A 117 6.14 -0.71 -23.51
C ARG A 117 6.64 -2.06 -23.05
N TRP A 118 7.36 -2.05 -21.94
CA TRP A 118 7.94 -3.22 -21.35
C TRP A 118 7.91 -3.12 -19.83
N ARG A 119 7.79 -4.27 -19.18
CA ARG A 119 7.87 -4.41 -17.73
C ARG A 119 8.64 -5.69 -17.40
N GLY A 120 9.55 -5.60 -16.43
CA GLY A 120 10.33 -6.74 -15.96
C GLY A 120 11.29 -6.35 -14.85
N ASP A 121 12.25 -7.22 -14.58
CA ASP A 121 13.33 -7.00 -13.62
C ASP A 121 14.64 -6.63 -14.34
N GLU A 122 15.71 -6.41 -13.56
CA GLU A 122 17.03 -6.04 -14.10
C GLU A 122 17.61 -7.11 -15.03
N THR A 123 17.42 -8.38 -14.68
CA THR A 123 17.93 -9.52 -15.46
C THR A 123 17.29 -9.54 -16.85
N ARG A 124 15.97 -9.39 -16.92
CA ARG A 124 15.23 -9.33 -18.18
C ARG A 124 15.46 -8.04 -18.93
N PHE A 125 15.71 -6.93 -18.23
CA PHE A 125 16.01 -5.65 -18.89
C PHE A 125 17.24 -5.78 -19.79
N ALA A 126 18.30 -6.42 -19.29
CA ALA A 126 19.56 -6.57 -20.01
C ALA A 126 19.45 -7.37 -21.33
N THR A 127 18.46 -8.26 -21.43
CA THR A 127 18.28 -9.17 -22.57
C THR A 127 17.12 -8.77 -23.49
N GLU A 128 16.07 -8.15 -22.95
CA GLU A 128 14.83 -7.85 -23.68
C GLU A 128 14.73 -6.39 -24.16
N VAL A 129 15.48 -5.46 -23.56
CA VAL A 129 15.48 -4.05 -23.97
C VAL A 129 16.65 -3.78 -24.92
N PRO A 130 16.42 -3.29 -26.15
CA PRO A 130 17.49 -3.00 -27.10
C PRO A 130 18.49 -1.98 -26.55
N LYS A 131 19.80 -2.24 -26.68
CA LYS A 131 20.86 -1.34 -26.21
C LYS A 131 20.83 0.04 -26.91
N ASN A 132 20.35 0.07 -28.15
CA ASN A 132 20.18 1.27 -28.97
C ASN A 132 18.71 1.69 -29.09
N ALA A 133 17.87 1.32 -28.11
CA ALA A 133 16.46 1.70 -28.08
C ALA A 133 16.30 3.23 -28.21
N GLN A 134 15.60 3.65 -29.27
CA GLN A 134 15.35 5.07 -29.53
C GLN A 134 14.38 5.64 -28.50
N ASP A 135 14.67 6.82 -27.97
CA ASP A 135 13.86 7.52 -26.97
C ASP A 135 13.55 6.66 -25.73
N LEU A 136 14.53 5.86 -25.30
CA LEU A 136 14.37 4.98 -24.13
C LEU A 136 14.09 5.80 -22.86
N GLN A 137 12.95 5.49 -22.23
CA GLN A 137 12.59 5.97 -20.91
C GLN A 137 12.47 4.77 -19.99
N VAL A 138 13.09 4.86 -18.81
CA VAL A 138 13.04 3.80 -17.80
C VAL A 138 12.69 4.42 -16.46
N SER A 139 11.79 3.77 -15.75
CA SER A 139 11.43 4.07 -14.36
C SER A 139 11.42 2.79 -13.55
N GLN A 140 11.67 2.92 -12.25
CA GLN A 140 11.58 1.82 -11.31
C GLN A 140 10.41 2.06 -10.36
N SER A 141 9.77 0.98 -9.91
CA SER A 141 8.80 1.07 -8.83
C SER A 141 9.04 0.00 -7.78
N PHE A 142 8.72 0.31 -6.53
CA PHE A 142 8.64 -0.66 -5.44
C PHE A 142 7.41 -0.33 -4.59
N ASN A 143 6.38 -1.16 -4.71
CA ASN A 143 5.11 -0.97 -4.01
C ASN A 143 4.84 -2.15 -3.08
N ARG A 144 4.33 -1.84 -1.89
CA ARG A 144 3.99 -2.82 -0.86
C ARG A 144 2.58 -2.60 -0.37
N VAL A 145 1.80 -3.68 -0.28
CA VAL A 145 0.46 -3.69 0.33
C VAL A 145 0.47 -4.74 1.43
N GLU A 146 0.18 -4.34 2.66
CA GLU A 146 0.20 -5.21 3.83
C GLU A 146 -1.14 -5.25 4.57
N ALA A 147 -1.40 -6.38 5.22
CA ALA A 147 -2.40 -6.55 6.26
C ALA A 147 -1.85 -7.50 7.33
N PHE A 148 -2.39 -7.38 8.55
CA PHE A 148 -1.95 -8.15 9.71
C PHE A 148 -3.14 -8.85 10.34
N VAL A 149 -2.96 -10.10 10.74
CA VAL A 149 -3.99 -10.89 11.41
C VAL A 149 -3.39 -11.59 12.61
N THR A 150 -4.05 -11.54 13.76
CA THR A 150 -3.59 -12.14 15.00
C THR A 150 -4.58 -13.19 15.48
N ARG A 151 -4.06 -14.40 15.76
CA ARG A 151 -4.77 -15.43 16.50
C ARG A 151 -4.30 -15.46 17.95
N GLY A 152 -5.19 -15.19 18.90
CA GLY A 152 -4.84 -15.18 20.32
C GLY A 152 -3.91 -14.01 20.67
N ALA A 153 -2.83 -14.28 21.41
CA ALA A 153 -1.90 -13.24 21.83
C ALA A 153 -1.00 -12.76 20.66
N PRO A 154 -0.78 -11.45 20.49
CA PRO A 154 0.05 -10.92 19.41
C PRO A 154 1.53 -11.30 19.56
N THR A 155 2.22 -11.45 18.43
CA THR A 155 3.67 -11.68 18.37
C THR A 155 4.33 -10.67 17.43
N THR A 156 5.64 -10.43 17.61
CA THR A 156 6.34 -9.37 16.87
C THR A 156 7.34 -9.89 15.83
N THR A 157 7.53 -11.21 15.72
CA THR A 157 8.50 -11.85 14.82
C THR A 157 8.37 -11.38 13.37
N VAL A 158 7.13 -11.22 12.89
CA VAL A 158 6.82 -10.85 11.50
C VAL A 158 7.19 -9.41 11.14
N PHE A 159 7.50 -8.55 12.12
CA PHE A 159 7.86 -7.15 11.90
C PHE A 159 9.34 -6.91 11.66
N LYS A 160 10.16 -7.96 11.59
CA LYS A 160 11.54 -7.83 11.13
C LYS A 160 11.54 -7.28 9.68
N PRO A 161 12.16 -6.10 9.41
CA PRO A 161 12.16 -5.51 8.08
C PRO A 161 12.99 -6.32 7.09
N ALA A 162 12.63 -6.22 5.80
CA ALA A 162 13.39 -6.80 4.70
C ALA A 162 14.54 -5.88 4.24
N GLY A 163 14.56 -4.62 4.68
CA GLY A 163 15.52 -3.58 4.31
C GLY A 163 15.32 -3.02 2.90
N LYS A 164 14.12 -3.12 2.32
CA LYS A 164 13.86 -2.71 0.92
C LYS A 164 12.53 -2.00 0.75
N GLY A 165 12.55 -0.87 0.05
CA GLY A 165 11.40 -0.01 -0.15
C GLY A 165 10.94 0.64 1.16
N ILE A 166 9.68 1.08 1.19
CA ILE A 166 9.07 1.61 2.41
C ILE A 166 8.53 0.44 3.25
N GLU A 167 8.80 0.45 4.56
CA GLU A 167 8.37 -0.57 5.51
C GLU A 167 7.83 0.08 6.78
N LEU A 168 6.71 -0.44 7.32
CA LEU A 168 6.16 0.00 8.60
C LEU A 168 6.63 -0.92 9.72
N ILE A 169 7.20 -0.29 10.75
CA ILE A 169 7.67 -0.92 11.98
C ILE A 169 6.74 -0.46 13.11
N PRO A 170 5.87 -1.35 13.62
CA PRO A 170 4.95 -0.97 14.67
C PRO A 170 5.66 -0.76 16.01
N VAL A 171 5.34 0.35 16.68
CA VAL A 171 5.58 0.52 18.12
C VAL A 171 4.34 0.05 18.88
N THR A 172 3.16 0.46 18.41
CA THR A 172 1.87 -0.13 18.77
C THR A 172 1.53 -1.26 17.80
N HIS A 173 1.11 -2.41 18.32
CA HIS A 173 0.80 -3.58 17.49
C HIS A 173 -0.39 -3.28 16.53
N PRO A 174 -0.30 -3.64 15.24
CA PRO A 174 -1.33 -3.26 14.25
C PRO A 174 -2.69 -3.95 14.42
N ASN A 175 -2.77 -4.99 15.26
CA ASN A 175 -4.02 -5.62 15.69
C ASN A 175 -4.40 -5.31 17.15
N ASP A 176 -3.85 -4.22 17.71
CA ASP A 176 -4.13 -3.74 19.07
C ASP A 176 -4.49 -2.24 19.03
N LEU A 177 -5.32 -1.87 18.06
CA LEU A 177 -5.71 -0.49 17.82
C LEU A 177 -7.12 -0.25 18.35
N VAL A 178 -7.27 0.76 19.21
CA VAL A 178 -8.54 1.11 19.86
C VAL A 178 -8.91 2.55 19.54
N ALA A 179 -10.19 2.80 19.29
CA ALA A 179 -10.70 4.14 19.03
C ALA A 179 -10.46 5.07 20.25
N GLY A 180 -10.01 6.28 19.99
CA GLY A 180 -9.65 7.28 21.00
C GLY A 180 -8.26 7.09 21.61
N GLU A 181 -7.57 5.98 21.36
CA GLU A 181 -6.22 5.74 21.85
C GLU A 181 -5.14 6.07 20.80
N PRO A 182 -3.98 6.63 21.21
CA PRO A 182 -2.88 6.89 20.31
C PRO A 182 -2.13 5.60 19.97
N ALA A 183 -1.96 5.33 18.68
CA ALA A 183 -1.04 4.33 18.17
C ALA A 183 0.23 5.00 17.62
N GLN A 184 1.36 4.28 17.69
CA GLN A 184 2.67 4.76 17.25
C GLN A 184 3.29 3.77 16.27
N PHE A 185 3.89 4.33 15.22
CA PHE A 185 4.53 3.55 14.15
C PHE A 185 5.79 4.28 13.67
N THR A 186 6.69 3.53 13.03
CA THR A 186 7.85 4.08 12.33
C THR A 186 7.83 3.61 10.89
N LEU A 187 8.05 4.51 9.94
CA LEU A 187 8.33 4.16 8.56
C LEU A 187 9.83 4.19 8.30
N GLN A 188 10.32 3.16 7.63
CA GLN A 188 11.67 3.09 7.12
C GLN A 188 11.65 3.09 5.59
N LEU A 189 12.71 3.61 4.98
CA LEU A 189 13.01 3.50 3.57
C LEU A 189 14.36 2.80 3.42
N ASP A 190 14.37 1.64 2.75
CA ASP A 190 15.55 0.80 2.55
C ASP A 190 16.31 0.53 3.87
N GLY A 191 15.56 0.20 4.93
CA GLY A 191 16.08 -0.14 6.25
C GLY A 191 16.55 1.05 7.11
N LYS A 192 16.33 2.30 6.66
CA LYS A 192 16.67 3.52 7.40
C LYS A 192 15.41 4.30 7.77
N PRO A 193 15.37 4.98 8.93
CA PRO A 193 14.31 5.93 9.25
C PRO A 193 13.97 6.89 8.11
N ALA A 194 12.69 6.97 7.72
CA ALA A 194 12.25 7.79 6.60
C ALA A 194 11.51 9.04 7.10
N ALA A 195 12.22 10.17 7.20
CA ALA A 195 11.67 11.43 7.65
C ALA A 195 10.88 12.16 6.56
N GLY A 196 9.83 12.89 6.96
CA GLY A 196 9.09 13.76 6.06
C GLY A 196 8.19 13.03 5.05
N LEU A 197 7.91 11.74 5.22
CA LEU A 197 6.92 11.04 4.42
C LEU A 197 5.52 11.54 4.78
N GLU A 198 4.76 11.95 3.76
CA GLU A 198 3.35 12.28 3.91
C GLU A 198 2.54 10.98 4.00
N ILE A 199 1.63 10.92 4.95
CA ILE A 199 0.80 9.75 5.24
C ILE A 199 -0.65 10.17 5.15
N ASP A 200 -1.41 9.46 4.33
CA ASP A 200 -2.85 9.60 4.22
C ASP A 200 -3.52 8.36 4.83
N ILE A 201 -4.38 8.58 5.81
CA ILE A 201 -5.14 7.51 6.47
C ILE A 201 -6.63 7.77 6.28
N VAL A 202 -7.35 6.78 5.77
CA VAL A 202 -8.77 6.89 5.43
C VAL A 202 -9.55 5.72 6.02
N ARG A 203 -10.58 6.01 6.82
CA ARG A 203 -11.51 4.99 7.29
C ARG A 203 -12.34 4.45 6.12
N GLY A 204 -12.63 3.16 6.10
CA GLY A 204 -13.57 2.54 5.17
C GLY A 204 -14.98 3.15 5.20
N GLY A 205 -15.84 2.70 4.29
CA GLY A 205 -17.21 3.21 4.18
C GLY A 205 -17.32 4.60 3.54
N THR A 206 -16.28 5.05 2.83
CA THR A 206 -16.22 6.38 2.18
C THR A 206 -17.40 6.63 1.24
N ARG A 207 -17.92 5.61 0.57
CA ARG A 207 -19.07 5.69 -0.34
C ARG A 207 -20.34 6.25 0.31
N TYR A 208 -20.50 6.08 1.62
CA TYR A 208 -21.66 6.56 2.37
C TYR A 208 -21.40 7.87 3.12
N ARG A 209 -20.27 8.55 2.85
CA ARG A 209 -19.91 9.83 3.46
C ARG A 209 -19.83 10.92 2.39
N ASN A 210 -20.18 12.15 2.79
CA ASN A 210 -20.01 13.32 1.93
C ASN A 210 -18.54 13.74 1.75
N ALA A 211 -17.64 13.19 2.57
CA ALA A 211 -16.21 13.43 2.53
C ALA A 211 -15.42 12.18 2.95
N GLN A 212 -14.19 12.05 2.46
CA GLN A 212 -13.31 10.93 2.82
C GLN A 212 -12.89 10.96 4.30
N ASN A 213 -12.81 12.15 4.91
CA ASN A 213 -12.32 12.38 6.28
C ASN A 213 -10.91 11.80 6.47
N GLU A 214 -10.00 12.15 5.56
CA GLU A 214 -8.61 11.71 5.58
C GLU A 214 -7.87 12.32 6.78
N ILE A 215 -7.12 11.50 7.50
CA ILE A 215 -6.15 11.95 8.49
C ILE A 215 -4.81 12.09 7.77
N LYS A 216 -4.27 13.31 7.74
CA LYS A 216 -2.98 13.61 7.12
C LYS A 216 -1.92 13.76 8.19
N LEU A 217 -0.85 12.97 8.08
CA LEU A 217 0.28 12.98 9.00
C LEU A 217 1.59 13.09 8.22
N LYS A 218 2.67 13.37 8.95
CA LYS A 218 4.02 13.39 8.40
C LYS A 218 4.97 12.72 9.36
N THR A 219 5.90 11.91 8.85
CA THR A 219 6.91 11.29 9.71
C THR A 219 7.92 12.31 10.23
N ASP A 220 8.34 12.10 11.48
CA ASP A 220 9.38 12.91 12.13
C ASP A 220 10.80 12.56 11.65
N ALA A 221 11.83 13.18 12.23
CA ALA A 221 13.23 12.95 11.87
C ALA A 221 13.71 11.50 12.09
N LYS A 222 13.00 10.71 12.91
CA LYS A 222 13.25 9.29 13.18
C LYS A 222 12.30 8.38 12.40
N GLY A 223 11.54 8.91 11.44
CA GLY A 223 10.56 8.18 10.67
C GLY A 223 9.29 7.85 11.46
N GLY A 224 9.15 8.34 12.68
CA GLY A 224 8.03 8.08 13.58
C GLY A 224 6.79 8.90 13.23
N PHE A 225 5.61 8.34 13.48
CA PHE A 225 4.36 9.08 13.49
C PHE A 225 3.40 8.49 14.53
N SER A 226 2.47 9.32 15.01
CA SER A 226 1.41 8.89 15.91
C SER A 226 0.04 9.28 15.36
N VAL A 227 -0.94 8.40 15.55
CA VAL A 227 -2.32 8.58 15.13
C VAL A 227 -3.25 8.22 16.28
N THR A 228 -4.19 9.11 16.60
CA THR A 228 -5.32 8.79 17.47
C THR A 228 -6.51 8.47 16.58
N TRP A 229 -7.04 7.25 16.70
CA TRP A 229 -8.10 6.77 15.81
C TRP A 229 -9.46 7.35 16.23
N PRO A 230 -10.15 8.15 15.39
CA PRO A 230 -11.38 8.82 15.83
C PRO A 230 -12.55 7.86 16.08
N GLU A 231 -12.65 6.81 15.26
CA GLU A 231 -13.75 5.84 15.28
C GLU A 231 -13.24 4.42 15.03
N ALA A 232 -13.98 3.43 15.49
CA ALA A 232 -13.74 2.03 15.12
C ALA A 232 -14.00 1.77 13.62
N GLY A 233 -13.34 0.74 13.09
CA GLY A 233 -13.52 0.24 11.73
C GLY A 233 -12.20 -0.06 11.02
N MET A 234 -12.30 -0.47 9.77
CA MET A 234 -11.14 -0.70 8.90
C MET A 234 -10.61 0.61 8.36
N TYR A 235 -9.30 0.80 8.41
CA TYR A 235 -8.57 1.95 7.90
C TYR A 235 -7.59 1.50 6.83
N TRP A 236 -7.39 2.39 5.86
CA TRP A 236 -6.37 2.28 4.84
C TRP A 236 -5.36 3.39 5.05
N LEU A 237 -4.10 3.02 5.21
CA LEU A 237 -2.96 3.92 5.32
C LEU A 237 -2.17 3.84 4.03
N GLU A 238 -1.82 4.98 3.45
CA GLU A 238 -0.91 5.09 2.32
C GLU A 238 0.19 6.12 2.58
N THR A 239 1.37 5.82 2.07
CA THR A 239 2.42 6.80 1.85
C THR A 239 3.14 6.48 0.54
N THR A 240 3.64 7.52 -0.12
CA THR A 240 4.45 7.39 -1.33
C THR A 240 5.70 8.24 -1.22
N SER A 241 6.74 7.83 -1.93
CA SER A 241 7.98 8.59 -2.06
C SER A 241 8.55 8.41 -3.45
N GLU A 242 9.40 9.33 -3.85
CA GLU A 242 10.14 9.25 -5.10
C GLU A 242 11.60 9.65 -4.86
N ASP A 243 12.52 8.89 -5.43
CA ASP A 243 13.94 9.17 -5.35
C ASP A 243 14.69 8.75 -6.63
N THR A 244 16.00 8.92 -6.61
CA THR A 244 16.91 8.51 -7.70
C THR A 244 17.74 7.29 -7.32
N THR A 245 17.39 6.57 -6.26
CA THR A 245 18.11 5.37 -5.79
C THR A 245 17.62 4.17 -6.58
N THR A 246 17.97 4.15 -7.86
CA THR A 246 17.58 3.10 -8.80
C THR A 246 18.62 1.99 -8.86
N SER A 247 18.19 0.82 -9.29
CA SER A 247 19.09 -0.33 -9.47
C SER A 247 19.78 -0.37 -10.83
N LEU A 248 19.32 0.44 -11.80
CA LEU A 248 19.96 0.64 -13.09
C LEU A 248 20.22 2.12 -13.38
N PRO A 249 21.37 2.48 -13.99
CA PRO A 249 21.65 3.85 -14.42
C PRO A 249 20.63 4.43 -15.40
N GLN A 250 19.98 3.58 -16.22
CA GLN A 250 18.97 3.98 -17.20
C GLN A 250 17.67 4.44 -16.52
N ALA A 251 17.36 3.89 -15.35
CA ALA A 251 16.23 4.33 -14.55
C ALA A 251 16.66 5.60 -13.81
N LYS A 252 16.06 6.73 -14.16
CA LYS A 252 16.38 8.04 -13.55
C LYS A 252 15.62 8.31 -12.26
N GLN A 253 14.61 7.49 -11.98
CA GLN A 253 13.64 7.71 -10.91
C GLN A 253 13.08 6.38 -10.44
N ARG A 254 12.87 6.28 -9.14
CA ARG A 254 12.20 5.18 -8.46
C ARG A 254 11.01 5.73 -7.69
N ARG A 255 9.83 5.17 -7.96
CA ARG A 255 8.61 5.42 -7.18
C ARG A 255 8.43 4.34 -6.13
N LEU A 256 8.11 4.77 -4.92
CA LEU A 256 7.94 3.92 -3.75
C LEU A 256 6.53 4.12 -3.22
N GLY A 257 5.88 3.02 -2.85
CA GLY A 257 4.55 3.04 -2.27
C GLY A 257 4.45 2.04 -1.13
N TYR A 258 3.79 2.45 -0.05
CA TYR A 258 3.43 1.57 1.05
C TYR A 258 1.96 1.77 1.40
N VAL A 259 1.26 0.65 1.51
CA VAL A 259 -0.12 0.59 1.98
C VAL A 259 -0.23 -0.41 3.11
N ALA A 260 -1.00 -0.06 4.14
CA ALA A 260 -1.48 -0.99 5.15
C ALA A 260 -3.01 -0.90 5.30
N THR A 261 -3.66 -2.06 5.46
CA THR A 261 -5.02 -2.14 5.99
C THR A 261 -4.97 -2.49 7.47
N LEU A 262 -5.60 -1.67 8.31
CA LEU A 262 -5.57 -1.76 9.78
C LEU A 262 -7.00 -1.78 10.33
N GLU A 263 -7.28 -2.62 11.32
CA GLU A 263 -8.56 -2.62 12.03
C GLU A 263 -8.42 -1.86 13.34
N VAL A 264 -9.37 -0.94 13.61
CA VAL A 264 -9.50 -0.25 14.89
C VAL A 264 -10.75 -0.75 15.58
N LEU A 265 -10.63 -1.25 16.81
CA LEU A 265 -11.73 -1.74 17.62
C LEU A 265 -12.35 -0.60 18.46
N PRO A 266 -13.63 -0.73 18.87
CA PRO A 266 -14.21 0.18 19.87
C PRO A 266 -13.52 0.02 21.23
N GLN A 267 -13.66 1.04 22.09
CA GLN A 267 -13.30 0.95 23.51
C GLN A 267 -14.16 -0.08 24.26
#